data_AF-A0A3M1DEW1-F1
#
_entry.id   AF-A0A3M1DEW1-F1
#
_cell.length_a   1.000
_cell.length_b   1.000
_cell.length_c   1.000
_cell.angle_alpha   90.00
_cell.angle_beta   90.00
_cell.angle_gamma   90.00
#
_symmetry.space_group_name_H-M   'P 1'
#
loop_
_entity.id
_entity.type
_entity.pdbx_description
1 polymer ?
#
loop_
_entity_poly.entity_id
_entity_poly.type
_entity_poly.pdbx_seq_one_letter_code
_entity_poly.pdbx_strand_id
1 'polypeptide(L)'
;MHVIILTSLLGMTAAAETRQLDNGMQVILKENHGSPMIASMVFVRSGSKYESRFENGITHFLEHLLFDGTANLSREEIDRSIRDLGGYINAFTRKELTSFIVLLPKQYITYGMTVQADMLFNSTFPENELPKERKVVIEEINRDADSPGSVAEAFFTEKAYAGTAYARPVLGYAPFIENIPRAAIVDYWRKYYRPENMTLLLIGDFDSDSMFTAAQQVFGKVALPGPAASPPKPQSPDYGAIVGKNVYDTVATVKSTYVKLSLPAPRWNDPDYLPFDLLVQYLNLDEISPLKQALLSGDKPMATEVDISLSTYAEFSRLDISVLTNDPARRG
;
A
#
# COMPACT_ATOMS: atom_id res chain seq x y z
N MET A 1 1.93 -46.83 -26.31
CA MET A 1 2.15 -45.97 -25.14
C MET A 1 2.35 -44.56 -25.67
N HIS A 2 1.29 -43.76 -25.72
CA HIS A 2 1.32 -42.41 -26.30
C HIS A 2 1.66 -41.41 -25.20
N VAL A 3 2.89 -40.91 -25.21
CA VAL A 3 3.29 -39.76 -24.38
C VAL A 3 2.95 -38.51 -25.19
N ILE A 4 1.84 -37.86 -24.83
CA ILE A 4 1.54 -36.51 -25.29
C ILE A 4 2.37 -35.59 -24.39
N ILE A 5 3.44 -35.02 -24.95
CA ILE A 5 4.14 -33.91 -24.32
C ILE A 5 3.28 -32.67 -24.56
N LEU A 6 2.45 -32.30 -23.59
CA LEU A 6 1.93 -30.94 -23.48
C LEU A 6 3.11 -30.05 -23.06
N THR A 7 3.83 -29.50 -24.04
CA THR A 7 4.58 -28.28 -23.83
C THR A 7 3.56 -27.20 -23.52
N SER A 8 3.35 -26.90 -22.23
CA SER A 8 2.75 -25.63 -21.86
C SER A 8 3.60 -24.54 -22.50
N LEU A 9 2.98 -23.76 -23.38
CA LEU A 9 3.45 -22.44 -23.72
C LEU A 9 3.53 -21.67 -22.39
N LEU A 10 4.68 -21.71 -21.73
CA LEU A 10 5.12 -20.64 -20.86
C LEU A 10 5.09 -19.40 -21.75
N GLY A 11 3.96 -18.68 -21.70
CA GLY A 11 3.82 -17.41 -22.40
C GLY A 11 4.99 -16.55 -21.95
N MET A 12 5.94 -16.31 -22.85
CA MET A 12 6.98 -15.34 -22.64
C MET A 12 6.29 -13.99 -22.53
N THR A 13 5.99 -13.56 -21.29
CA THR A 13 5.54 -12.19 -21.07
C THR A 13 6.67 -11.27 -21.48
N ALA A 14 6.39 -10.29 -22.35
CA ALA A 14 7.40 -9.32 -22.78
C ALA A 14 8.05 -8.67 -21.55
N ALA A 15 9.35 -8.36 -21.60
CA ALA A 15 10.00 -7.64 -20.51
C ALA A 15 9.25 -6.32 -20.21
N ALA A 16 9.25 -5.88 -18.95
CA ALA A 16 8.65 -4.59 -18.64
C ALA A 16 9.47 -3.47 -19.30
N GLU A 17 8.78 -2.55 -19.95
CA GLU A 17 9.37 -1.36 -20.54
C GLU A 17 9.12 -0.15 -19.63
N THR A 18 10.13 0.71 -19.46
CA THR A 18 9.98 1.97 -18.72
C THR A 18 10.16 3.15 -19.67
N ARG A 19 9.17 4.05 -19.71
CA ARG A 19 9.17 5.29 -20.47
C ARG A 19 8.85 6.48 -19.56
N GLN A 20 8.93 7.69 -20.09
CA GLN A 20 8.58 8.91 -19.37
C GLN A 20 7.65 9.77 -20.24
N LEU A 21 6.55 10.25 -19.65
CA LEU A 21 5.65 11.20 -20.29
C LEU A 21 6.28 12.60 -20.34
N ASP A 22 5.80 13.45 -21.24
CA ASP A 22 6.30 14.83 -21.41
C ASP A 22 6.27 15.67 -20.11
N ASN A 23 5.37 15.38 -19.17
CA ASN A 23 5.25 16.06 -17.88
C ASN A 23 6.09 15.43 -16.76
N GLY A 24 6.94 14.46 -17.07
CA GLY A 24 7.89 13.85 -16.13
C GLY A 24 7.38 12.60 -15.42
N MET A 25 6.09 12.23 -15.57
CA MET A 25 5.55 11.00 -15.01
C MET A 25 6.23 9.76 -15.63
N GLN A 26 6.68 8.86 -14.78
CA GLN A 26 7.23 7.59 -15.24
C GLN A 26 6.10 6.63 -15.62
N VAL A 27 6.26 5.88 -16.70
CA VAL A 27 5.32 4.83 -17.12
C VAL A 27 6.07 3.51 -17.21
N ILE A 28 5.54 2.48 -16.56
CA ILE A 28 6.00 1.09 -16.66
C ILE A 28 4.93 0.31 -17.41
N LEU A 29 5.29 -0.28 -18.54
CA LEU A 29 4.42 -1.05 -19.42
C LEU A 29 4.83 -2.52 -19.33
N LYS A 30 3.86 -3.41 -19.08
CA LYS A 30 4.07 -4.85 -19.08
C LYS A 30 2.95 -5.52 -19.88
N GLU A 31 3.26 -5.86 -21.12
CA GLU A 31 2.32 -6.60 -21.96
C GLU A 31 2.04 -7.99 -21.37
N ASN A 32 0.77 -8.35 -21.36
CA ASN A 32 0.28 -9.65 -20.97
C ASN A 32 -1.03 -9.97 -21.69
N HIS A 33 -0.94 -10.72 -22.79
CA HIS A 33 -2.09 -11.14 -23.59
C HIS A 33 -2.85 -12.36 -23.03
N GLY A 34 -2.58 -12.78 -21.78
CA GLY A 34 -3.22 -13.94 -21.17
C GLY A 34 -4.71 -13.74 -20.83
N SER A 35 -5.18 -12.49 -20.78
CA SER A 35 -6.57 -12.11 -20.52
C SER A 35 -6.86 -10.75 -21.17
N PRO A 36 -8.07 -10.50 -21.73
CA PRO A 36 -8.43 -9.22 -22.36
C PRO A 36 -8.70 -8.09 -21.35
N MET A 37 -7.89 -8.02 -20.29
CA MET A 37 -7.98 -7.10 -19.16
C MET A 37 -6.71 -6.28 -19.06
N ILE A 38 -6.85 -5.04 -18.58
CA ILE A 38 -5.72 -4.15 -18.33
C ILE A 38 -5.89 -3.50 -16.96
N ALA A 39 -4.83 -3.56 -16.16
CA ALA A 39 -4.70 -2.84 -14.90
C ALA A 39 -3.90 -1.55 -15.11
N SER A 40 -4.44 -0.43 -14.65
CA SER A 40 -3.81 0.88 -14.53
C SER A 40 -3.62 1.20 -13.05
N MET A 41 -2.38 1.21 -12.59
CA MET A 41 -2.03 1.53 -11.20
C MET A 41 -1.18 2.79 -11.17
N VAL A 42 -1.68 3.85 -10.56
CA VAL A 42 -0.89 5.07 -10.31
C VAL A 42 -0.33 5.00 -8.90
N PHE A 43 0.99 4.98 -8.78
CA PHE A 43 1.71 5.07 -7.52
C PHE A 43 2.17 6.50 -7.32
N VAL A 44 1.71 7.13 -6.24
CA VAL A 44 2.21 8.41 -5.77
C VAL A 44 3.26 8.12 -4.72
N ARG A 45 4.47 8.70 -4.85
CA ARG A 45 5.50 8.66 -3.80
C ARG A 45 5.10 9.62 -2.67
N SER A 46 3.99 9.29 -2.03
CA SER A 46 3.39 9.95 -0.88
C SER A 46 2.80 8.85 -0.01
N GLY A 47 3.32 8.64 1.19
CA GLY A 47 2.83 7.67 2.17
C GLY A 47 3.02 8.25 3.56
N SER A 48 2.50 7.57 4.58
CA SER A 48 2.48 8.14 5.94
C SER A 48 3.85 8.42 6.55
N LYS A 49 4.93 7.83 6.01
CA LYS A 49 6.30 8.11 6.47
C LYS A 49 6.77 9.54 6.14
N TYR A 50 6.19 10.18 5.12
CA TYR A 50 6.56 11.55 4.74
C TYR A 50 5.77 12.62 5.48
N GLU A 51 4.79 12.21 6.29
CA GLU A 51 4.03 13.09 7.15
C GLU A 51 4.85 13.47 8.37
N SER A 52 4.80 14.73 8.78
CA SER A 52 5.22 15.13 10.12
C SER A 52 4.27 14.57 11.18
N ARG A 53 4.71 14.60 12.45
CA ARG A 53 3.86 14.22 13.59
C ARG A 53 2.58 15.06 13.71
N PHE A 54 2.55 16.25 13.10
CA PHE A 54 1.44 17.18 13.17
C PHE A 54 0.51 17.09 11.97
N GLU A 55 0.83 16.24 10.98
CA GLU A 55 -0.02 16.01 9.80
C GLU A 55 -0.35 14.53 9.59
N ASN A 56 -0.12 13.68 10.60
CA ASN A 56 -0.23 12.23 10.42
C ASN A 56 -1.66 11.76 10.18
N GLY A 57 -1.85 11.03 9.08
CA GLY A 57 -3.15 10.56 8.57
C GLY A 57 -3.65 11.34 7.35
N ILE A 58 -3.03 12.47 7.00
CA ILE A 58 -3.47 13.27 5.86
C ILE A 58 -3.38 12.51 4.52
N THR A 59 -2.40 11.62 4.35
CA THR A 59 -2.25 10.85 3.11
C THR A 59 -3.38 9.85 2.94
N HIS A 60 -3.71 9.12 4.00
CA HIS A 60 -4.84 8.18 4.01
C HIS A 60 -6.17 8.92 3.85
N PHE A 61 -6.34 10.05 4.53
CA PHE A 61 -7.55 10.84 4.36
C PHE A 61 -7.69 11.39 2.94
N LEU A 62 -6.59 11.86 2.33
CA LEU A 62 -6.60 12.32 0.95
C LEU A 62 -6.95 11.18 -0.02
N GLU A 63 -6.49 9.95 0.23
CA GLU A 63 -6.89 8.77 -0.55
C GLU A 63 -8.41 8.66 -0.66
N HIS A 64 -9.13 8.73 0.46
CA HIS A 64 -10.59 8.71 0.50
C HIS A 64 -11.20 9.85 -0.32
N LEU A 65 -10.72 11.07 -0.06
CA LEU A 65 -11.32 12.28 -0.63
C LEU A 65 -11.18 12.37 -2.15
N LEU A 66 -10.19 11.71 -2.76
CA LEU A 66 -10.03 11.71 -4.21
C LEU A 66 -11.11 10.90 -4.94
N PHE A 67 -11.92 10.11 -4.21
CA PHE A 67 -13.11 9.44 -4.73
C PHE A 67 -14.39 10.26 -4.55
N ASP A 68 -14.38 11.37 -3.80
CA ASP A 68 -15.60 12.10 -3.45
C ASP A 68 -16.20 12.94 -4.59
N GLY A 69 -15.45 13.10 -5.67
CA GLY A 69 -15.93 13.79 -6.86
C GLY A 69 -14.91 14.72 -7.49
N THR A 70 -15.13 14.97 -8.76
CA THR A 70 -14.36 15.88 -9.61
C THR A 70 -15.26 17.00 -10.13
N ALA A 71 -14.75 17.81 -11.05
CA ALA A 71 -15.60 18.76 -11.78
C ALA A 71 -16.58 18.06 -12.75
N ASN A 72 -16.30 16.80 -13.13
CA ASN A 72 -17.02 16.09 -14.18
C ASN A 72 -17.90 14.93 -13.66
N LEU A 73 -17.52 14.34 -12.52
CA LEU A 73 -18.19 13.15 -11.96
C LEU A 73 -18.43 13.32 -10.47
N SER A 74 -19.64 12.98 -10.01
CA SER A 74 -19.92 12.79 -8.59
C SER A 74 -19.20 11.54 -8.06
N ARG A 75 -19.13 11.42 -6.73
CA ARG A 75 -18.65 10.21 -6.07
C ARG A 75 -19.31 8.93 -6.59
N GLU A 76 -20.63 8.93 -6.67
CA GLU A 76 -21.40 7.78 -7.13
C GLU A 76 -21.16 7.48 -8.61
N GLU A 77 -20.94 8.52 -9.42
CA GLU A 77 -20.63 8.39 -10.84
C GLU A 77 -19.23 7.81 -11.08
N ILE A 78 -18.23 8.18 -10.28
CA ILE A 78 -16.88 7.60 -10.36
C ILE A 78 -16.94 6.07 -10.23
N ASP A 79 -17.49 5.58 -9.12
CA ASP A 79 -17.56 4.13 -8.84
C ASP A 79 -18.47 3.39 -9.84
N ARG A 80 -19.66 3.93 -10.11
CA ARG A 80 -20.61 3.32 -11.06
C ARG A 80 -20.03 3.25 -12.48
N SER A 81 -19.34 4.29 -12.94
CA SER A 81 -18.81 4.33 -14.31
C SER A 81 -17.79 3.22 -14.60
N ILE A 82 -17.05 2.77 -13.58
CA ILE A 82 -16.11 1.66 -13.71
C ILE A 82 -16.84 0.31 -13.55
N ARG A 83 -17.73 0.19 -12.56
CA ARG A 83 -18.46 -1.07 -12.30
C ARG A 83 -19.41 -1.46 -13.43
N ASP A 84 -20.10 -0.51 -14.05
CA ASP A 84 -21.03 -0.77 -15.16
C ASP A 84 -20.30 -1.34 -16.40
N LEU A 85 -18.98 -1.12 -16.49
CA LEU A 85 -18.11 -1.70 -17.52
C LEU A 85 -17.47 -3.03 -17.09
N GLY A 86 -17.92 -3.61 -15.97
CA GLY A 86 -17.38 -4.83 -15.39
C GLY A 86 -15.99 -4.64 -14.77
N GLY A 87 -15.64 -3.40 -14.40
CA GLY A 87 -14.34 -3.04 -13.86
C GLY A 87 -14.26 -3.05 -12.35
N TYR A 88 -13.06 -2.75 -11.88
CA TYR A 88 -12.72 -2.56 -10.48
C TYR A 88 -11.95 -1.27 -10.30
N ILE A 89 -12.31 -0.49 -9.29
CA ILE A 89 -11.59 0.71 -8.86
C ILE A 89 -11.32 0.62 -7.37
N ASN A 90 -10.11 0.94 -6.95
CA ASN A 90 -9.75 1.00 -5.53
C ASN A 90 -8.50 1.86 -5.32
N ALA A 91 -8.15 2.10 -4.06
CA ALA A 91 -6.88 2.66 -3.67
C ALA A 91 -6.35 1.99 -2.41
N PHE A 92 -5.10 2.30 -2.07
CA PHE A 92 -4.55 1.99 -0.75
C PHE A 92 -3.39 2.93 -0.42
N THR A 93 -3.22 3.22 0.86
CA THR A 93 -2.08 3.96 1.40
C THR A 93 -1.16 3.04 2.21
N ARG A 94 0.15 3.19 2.00
CA ARG A 94 1.21 2.52 2.78
C ARG A 94 2.12 3.57 3.40
N LYS A 95 3.16 3.09 4.10
CA LYS A 95 4.19 3.96 4.69
C LYS A 95 4.90 4.81 3.63
N GLU A 96 5.18 4.26 2.44
CA GLU A 96 6.07 4.90 1.46
C GLU A 96 5.38 5.44 0.21
N LEU A 97 4.12 5.04 -0.01
CA LEU A 97 3.37 5.35 -1.22
C LEU A 97 1.86 5.23 -1.00
N THR A 98 1.10 5.80 -1.92
CA THR A 98 -0.34 5.59 -2.11
C THR A 98 -0.56 5.14 -3.54
N SER A 99 -1.44 4.17 -3.73
CA SER A 99 -1.76 3.62 -5.05
C SER A 99 -3.24 3.79 -5.36
N PHE A 100 -3.55 4.13 -6.61
CA PHE A 100 -4.90 4.17 -7.17
C PHE A 100 -4.97 3.17 -8.31
N ILE A 101 -5.98 2.32 -8.32
CA ILE A 101 -6.09 1.14 -9.17
C ILE A 101 -7.36 1.25 -10.01
N VAL A 102 -7.24 1.03 -11.30
CA VAL A 102 -8.36 0.75 -12.21
C VAL A 102 -8.05 -0.52 -12.99
N LEU A 103 -8.97 -1.47 -13.00
CA LEU A 103 -8.90 -2.70 -13.79
C LEU A 103 -10.14 -2.79 -14.67
N LEU A 104 -9.95 -2.88 -15.98
CA LEU A 104 -11.05 -2.92 -16.96
C LEU A 104 -10.73 -3.84 -18.15
N PRO A 105 -11.75 -4.30 -18.89
CA PRO A 105 -11.57 -4.88 -20.21
C PRO A 105 -10.81 -3.91 -21.14
N LYS A 106 -9.96 -4.44 -22.01
CA LYS A 106 -9.03 -3.62 -22.80
C LYS A 106 -9.70 -2.52 -23.63
N GLN A 107 -10.90 -2.77 -24.14
CA GLN A 107 -11.66 -1.78 -24.93
C GLN A 107 -12.12 -0.56 -24.13
N TYR A 108 -12.10 -0.64 -22.78
CA TYR A 108 -12.57 0.42 -21.89
C TYR A 108 -11.46 1.06 -21.07
N ILE A 109 -10.21 0.58 -21.15
CA ILE A 109 -9.14 1.05 -20.27
C ILE A 109 -8.84 2.55 -20.41
N THR A 110 -8.92 3.10 -21.61
CA THR A 110 -8.68 4.54 -21.84
C THR A 110 -9.71 5.39 -21.10
N TYR A 111 -10.96 4.93 -21.03
CA TYR A 111 -12.00 5.57 -20.22
C TYR A 111 -11.64 5.48 -18.73
N GLY A 112 -11.29 4.29 -18.24
CA GLY A 112 -10.87 4.10 -16.85
C GLY A 112 -9.67 4.96 -16.44
N MET A 113 -8.64 5.06 -17.29
CA MET A 113 -7.51 5.96 -17.08
C MET A 113 -7.95 7.42 -17.04
N THR A 114 -8.93 7.81 -17.86
CA THR A 114 -9.47 9.18 -17.86
C THR A 114 -10.17 9.49 -16.53
N VAL A 115 -11.00 8.59 -16.02
CA VAL A 115 -11.62 8.71 -14.68
C VAL A 115 -10.54 8.79 -13.59
N GLN A 116 -9.54 7.91 -13.64
CA GLN A 116 -8.42 7.88 -12.70
C GLN A 116 -7.63 9.20 -12.71
N ALA A 117 -7.32 9.74 -13.89
CA ALA A 117 -6.65 11.03 -14.02
C ALA A 117 -7.52 12.18 -13.46
N ASP A 118 -8.82 12.16 -13.72
CA ASP A 118 -9.74 13.18 -13.24
C ASP A 118 -9.81 13.19 -11.70
N MET A 119 -9.86 12.02 -11.07
CA MET A 119 -9.78 11.88 -9.61
C MET A 119 -8.48 12.47 -9.07
N LEU A 120 -7.34 12.09 -9.66
CA LEU A 120 -6.02 12.46 -9.16
C LEU A 120 -5.70 13.94 -9.32
N PHE A 121 -6.20 14.60 -10.36
CA PHE A 121 -5.76 15.94 -10.76
C PHE A 121 -6.86 17.00 -10.78
N ASN A 122 -8.13 16.60 -10.77
CA ASN A 122 -9.28 17.52 -10.84
C ASN A 122 -10.33 17.28 -9.74
N SER A 123 -9.97 16.61 -8.64
CA SER A 123 -10.86 16.47 -7.49
C SER A 123 -11.23 17.84 -6.91
N THR A 124 -12.51 18.01 -6.60
CA THR A 124 -13.07 19.30 -6.13
C THR A 124 -13.18 19.37 -4.62
N PHE A 125 -12.97 18.26 -3.90
CA PHE A 125 -13.19 18.15 -2.46
C PHE A 125 -14.52 18.77 -2.03
N PRO A 126 -15.67 18.21 -2.45
CA PRO A 126 -16.98 18.82 -2.24
C PRO A 126 -17.25 19.11 -0.76
N GLU A 127 -17.73 20.31 -0.43
CA GLU A 127 -17.94 20.74 0.96
C GLU A 127 -18.97 19.86 1.70
N ASN A 128 -19.90 19.24 0.98
CA ASN A 128 -20.90 18.32 1.51
C ASN A 128 -20.37 16.89 1.77
N GLU A 129 -19.28 16.47 1.11
CA GLU A 129 -18.71 15.12 1.27
C GLU A 129 -17.61 15.09 2.32
N LEU A 130 -16.79 16.16 2.42
CA LEU A 130 -15.67 16.22 3.36
C LEU A 130 -16.04 15.89 4.83
N PRO A 131 -17.16 16.38 5.41
CA PRO A 131 -17.56 16.01 6.78
C PRO A 131 -18.01 14.55 6.90
N LYS A 132 -18.50 13.93 5.83
CA LYS A 132 -18.91 12.53 5.82
C LYS A 132 -17.68 11.62 5.81
N GLU A 133 -16.72 11.88 4.91
CA GLU A 133 -15.49 11.09 4.86
C GLU A 133 -14.65 11.22 6.12
N ARG A 134 -14.66 12.39 6.76
CA ARG A 134 -14.04 12.56 8.07
C ARG A 134 -14.57 11.57 9.10
N LYS A 135 -15.89 11.33 9.11
CA LYS A 135 -16.51 10.35 10.00
C LYS A 135 -16.11 8.93 9.61
N VAL A 136 -16.11 8.61 8.30
CA VAL A 136 -15.69 7.29 7.80
C VAL A 136 -14.28 6.94 8.28
N VAL A 137 -13.31 7.84 8.08
CA VAL A 137 -11.92 7.61 8.51
C VAL A 137 -11.78 7.53 10.04
N ILE A 138 -12.54 8.34 10.80
CA ILE A 138 -12.55 8.24 12.26
C ILE A 138 -13.13 6.89 12.72
N GLU A 139 -14.19 6.40 12.10
CA GLU A 139 -14.75 5.08 12.40
C GLU A 139 -13.79 3.93 12.04
N GLU A 140 -12.97 4.08 11.00
CA GLU A 140 -11.91 3.12 10.70
C GLU A 140 -10.81 3.11 11.76
N ILE A 141 -10.39 4.29 12.24
CA ILE A 141 -9.45 4.40 13.37
C ILE A 141 -10.03 3.73 14.62
N ASN A 142 -11.32 3.98 14.93
CA ASN A 142 -11.99 3.39 16.09
C ASN A 142 -12.12 1.87 15.95
N ARG A 143 -12.46 1.37 14.75
CA ARG A 143 -12.56 -0.06 14.47
C ARG A 143 -11.21 -0.76 14.71
N ASP A 144 -10.10 -0.15 14.31
CA ASP A 144 -8.77 -0.67 14.58
C ASP A 144 -8.43 -0.61 16.08
N ALA A 145 -8.86 0.43 16.79
CA ALA A 145 -8.69 0.52 18.24
C ALA A 145 -9.50 -0.54 19.01
N ASP A 146 -10.63 -0.99 18.47
CA ASP A 146 -11.48 -2.05 19.04
C ASP A 146 -11.02 -3.48 18.68
N SER A 147 -10.09 -3.61 17.73
CA SER A 147 -9.53 -4.89 17.27
C SER A 147 -8.26 -5.25 18.05
N PRO A 148 -8.25 -6.32 18.88
CA PRO A 148 -7.07 -6.70 19.67
C PRO A 148 -5.80 -6.92 18.83
N GLY A 149 -5.95 -7.51 17.64
CA GLY A 149 -4.83 -7.74 16.72
C GLY A 149 -4.27 -6.44 16.14
N SER A 150 -5.15 -5.50 15.78
CA SER A 150 -4.76 -4.17 15.28
C SER A 150 -4.07 -3.37 16.39
N VAL A 151 -4.58 -3.40 17.63
CA VAL A 151 -3.92 -2.77 18.80
C VAL A 151 -2.53 -3.37 19.04
N ALA A 152 -2.38 -4.69 18.98
CA ALA A 152 -1.10 -5.35 19.14
C ALA A 152 -0.10 -4.99 18.02
N GLU A 153 -0.56 -4.88 16.76
CA GLU A 153 0.25 -4.39 15.64
C GLU A 153 0.65 -2.92 15.82
N ALA A 154 -0.28 -2.05 16.20
CA ALA A 154 0.00 -0.63 16.44
C ALA A 154 1.05 -0.46 17.55
N PHE A 155 0.88 -1.18 18.66
CA PHE A 155 1.85 -1.19 19.76
C PHE A 155 3.23 -1.66 19.30
N PHE A 156 3.29 -2.79 18.60
CA PHE A 156 4.55 -3.33 18.07
C PHE A 156 5.23 -2.34 17.12
N THR A 157 4.50 -1.81 16.13
CA THR A 157 5.00 -0.83 15.17
C THR A 157 5.54 0.42 15.88
N GLU A 158 4.81 0.95 16.88
CA GLU A 158 5.24 2.13 17.64
C GLU A 158 6.56 1.88 18.39
N LYS A 159 6.69 0.71 19.04
CA LYS A 159 7.89 0.39 19.85
C LYS A 159 9.07 -0.07 18.98
N ALA A 160 8.84 -0.94 18.01
CA ALA A 160 9.87 -1.49 17.14
C ALA A 160 10.50 -0.41 16.27
N TYR A 161 9.72 0.57 15.84
CA TYR A 161 10.20 1.65 14.96
C TYR A 161 10.29 3.00 15.66
N ALA A 162 10.36 3.00 17.00
CA ALA A 162 10.42 4.22 17.81
C ALA A 162 11.57 5.14 17.36
N GLY A 163 11.29 6.44 17.28
CA GLY A 163 12.25 7.43 16.77
C GLY A 163 12.32 7.53 15.24
N THR A 164 11.57 6.69 14.52
CA THR A 164 11.47 6.74 13.05
C THR A 164 10.10 7.22 12.58
N ALA A 165 9.97 7.49 11.27
CA ALA A 165 8.68 7.78 10.67
C ALA A 165 7.75 6.56 10.62
N TYR A 166 8.32 5.36 10.62
CA TYR A 166 7.59 4.10 10.49
C TYR A 166 6.76 3.76 11.74
N ALA A 167 7.08 4.34 12.90
CA ALA A 167 6.29 4.18 14.12
C ALA A 167 4.90 4.80 14.05
N ARG A 168 4.65 5.75 13.13
CA ARG A 168 3.35 6.43 13.03
C ARG A 168 2.31 5.59 12.30
N PRO A 169 1.06 5.51 12.76
CA PRO A 169 0.00 4.78 12.07
C PRO A 169 -0.26 5.35 10.67
N VAL A 170 -0.68 4.49 9.74
CA VAL A 170 -1.08 4.93 8.39
C VAL A 170 -2.38 5.72 8.44
N LEU A 171 -3.36 5.24 9.23
CA LEU A 171 -4.65 5.90 9.43
C LEU A 171 -4.53 7.30 10.08
N GLY A 172 -3.43 7.53 10.81
CA GLY A 172 -3.21 8.74 11.58
C GLY A 172 -3.94 8.76 12.92
N TYR A 173 -4.22 9.96 13.41
CA TYR A 173 -4.85 10.18 14.72
C TYR A 173 -6.18 10.91 14.56
N ALA A 174 -7.25 10.38 15.19
CA ALA A 174 -8.59 10.94 15.09
C ALA A 174 -8.67 12.45 15.40
N PRO A 175 -8.00 13.00 16.44
CA PRO A 175 -8.04 14.45 16.69
C PRO A 175 -7.47 15.30 15.54
N PHE A 176 -6.48 14.79 14.81
CA PHE A 176 -5.95 15.50 13.64
C PHE A 176 -6.93 15.44 12.47
N ILE A 177 -7.45 14.26 12.16
CA ILE A 177 -8.46 14.05 11.11
C ILE A 177 -9.73 14.86 11.40
N GLU A 178 -10.11 15.02 12.66
CA GLU A 178 -11.26 15.80 13.08
C GLU A 178 -11.09 17.30 12.77
N ASN A 179 -9.86 17.82 12.87
CA ASN A 179 -9.62 19.27 12.86
C ASN A 179 -8.90 19.81 11.62
N ILE A 180 -8.36 18.95 10.75
CA ILE A 180 -7.64 19.41 9.55
C ILE A 180 -8.57 20.23 8.62
N PRO A 181 -8.21 21.47 8.25
CA PRO A 181 -9.02 22.30 7.37
C PRO A 181 -8.87 21.90 5.89
N ARG A 182 -9.92 22.11 5.09
CA ARG A 182 -9.94 21.83 3.64
C ARG A 182 -8.76 22.46 2.90
N ALA A 183 -8.36 23.69 3.26
CA ALA A 183 -7.23 24.36 2.64
C ALA A 183 -5.91 23.57 2.81
N ALA A 184 -5.65 23.02 4.00
CA ALA A 184 -4.45 22.21 4.24
C ALA A 184 -4.46 20.89 3.45
N ILE A 185 -5.64 20.29 3.26
CA ILE A 185 -5.83 19.10 2.41
C ILE A 185 -5.46 19.43 0.96
N VAL A 186 -5.99 20.55 0.43
CA VAL A 186 -5.72 21.01 -0.94
C VAL A 186 -4.24 21.35 -1.12
N ASP A 187 -3.60 21.97 -0.13
CA ASP A 187 -2.18 22.29 -0.16
C ASP A 187 -1.32 21.02 -0.17
N TYR A 188 -1.67 20.02 0.65
CA TYR A 188 -1.00 18.72 0.67
C TYR A 188 -1.15 17.99 -0.67
N TRP A 189 -2.36 17.94 -1.21
CA TRP A 189 -2.66 17.36 -2.52
C TRP A 189 -1.81 18.01 -3.62
N ARG A 190 -1.82 19.34 -3.74
CA ARG A 190 -1.01 20.07 -4.75
C ARG A 190 0.50 19.88 -4.59
N LYS A 191 0.97 19.69 -3.35
CA LYS A 191 2.39 19.47 -3.05
C LYS A 191 2.88 18.10 -3.53
N TYR A 192 2.11 17.04 -3.30
CA TYR A 192 2.57 15.66 -3.53
C TYR A 192 1.99 14.99 -4.78
N TYR A 193 0.81 15.39 -5.24
CA TYR A 193 0.13 14.81 -6.40
C TYR A 193 0.56 15.53 -7.68
N ARG A 194 1.83 15.34 -8.00
CA ARG A 194 2.49 15.90 -9.18
C ARG A 194 2.95 14.77 -10.09
N PRO A 195 2.80 14.86 -11.42
CA PRO A 195 3.21 13.81 -12.36
C PRO A 195 4.64 13.30 -12.13
N GLU A 196 5.62 14.18 -11.87
CA GLU A 196 7.02 13.82 -11.58
C GLU A 196 7.24 13.07 -10.25
N ASN A 197 6.23 13.05 -9.37
CA ASN A 197 6.21 12.26 -8.14
C ASN A 197 5.46 10.93 -8.29
N MET A 198 4.99 10.62 -9.49
CA MET A 198 4.14 9.47 -9.77
C MET A 198 4.76 8.50 -10.78
N THR A 199 4.39 7.23 -10.62
CA THR A 199 4.64 6.18 -11.60
C THR A 199 3.32 5.55 -12.00
N LEU A 200 3.04 5.51 -13.30
CA LEU A 200 1.94 4.77 -13.89
C LEU A 200 2.41 3.37 -14.28
N LEU A 201 1.84 2.34 -13.68
CA LEU A 201 2.06 0.94 -14.05
C LEU A 201 0.86 0.43 -14.84
N LEU A 202 1.11 0.00 -16.08
CA LEU A 202 0.13 -0.58 -16.97
C LEU A 202 0.49 -2.03 -17.26
N ILE A 203 -0.40 -2.95 -16.93
CA ILE A 203 -0.20 -4.39 -17.15
C ILE A 203 -1.45 -4.98 -17.82
N GLY A 204 -1.31 -5.69 -18.94
CA GLY A 204 -2.43 -6.37 -19.58
C GLY A 204 -2.34 -6.52 -21.09
N ASP A 205 -3.48 -6.80 -21.72
CA ASP A 205 -3.59 -7.07 -23.16
C ASP A 205 -3.60 -5.78 -24.00
N PHE A 206 -2.40 -5.27 -24.28
CA PHE A 206 -2.17 -4.11 -25.14
C PHE A 206 -0.82 -4.22 -25.88
N ASP A 207 -0.64 -3.36 -26.89
CA ASP A 207 0.66 -3.05 -27.51
C ASP A 207 1.29 -1.83 -26.83
N SER A 208 2.57 -1.91 -26.47
CA SER A 208 3.24 -0.90 -25.63
C SER A 208 3.27 0.50 -26.25
N ASP A 209 3.47 0.63 -27.57
CA ASP A 209 3.51 1.93 -28.26
C ASP A 209 2.13 2.60 -28.28
N SER A 210 1.11 1.82 -28.60
CA SER A 210 -0.28 2.27 -28.62
C SER A 210 -0.75 2.67 -27.20
N MET A 211 -0.40 1.88 -26.20
CA MET A 211 -0.75 2.14 -24.81
C MET A 211 0.00 3.35 -24.24
N PHE A 212 1.29 3.49 -24.55
CA PHE A 212 2.05 4.68 -24.17
C PHE A 212 1.44 5.96 -24.76
N THR A 213 0.98 5.90 -26.01
CA THR A 213 0.28 7.02 -26.66
C THR A 213 -1.02 7.37 -25.92
N ALA A 214 -1.81 6.36 -25.52
CA ALA A 214 -3.01 6.59 -24.71
C ALA A 214 -2.69 7.20 -23.33
N ALA A 215 -1.64 6.70 -22.66
CA ALA A 215 -1.16 7.27 -21.40
C ALA A 215 -0.70 8.72 -21.56
N GLN A 216 0.01 9.06 -22.64
CA GLN A 216 0.42 10.43 -22.96
C GLN A 216 -0.78 11.35 -23.17
N GLN A 217 -1.84 10.87 -23.82
CA GLN A 217 -3.06 11.65 -24.05
C GLN A 217 -3.83 11.94 -22.75
N VAL A 218 -3.89 10.96 -21.84
CA VAL A 218 -4.64 11.05 -20.58
C VAL A 218 -3.85 11.77 -19.50
N PHE A 219 -2.64 11.29 -19.20
CA PHE A 219 -1.83 11.76 -18.07
C PHE A 219 -0.81 12.83 -18.48
N GLY A 220 -0.31 12.80 -19.72
CA GLY A 220 0.78 13.68 -20.17
C GLY A 220 0.40 15.16 -20.29
N LYS A 221 -0.91 15.47 -20.36
CA LYS A 221 -1.44 16.84 -20.48
C LYS A 221 -1.72 17.52 -19.13
N VAL A 222 -1.54 16.80 -18.02
CA VAL A 222 -1.77 17.35 -16.67
C VAL A 222 -0.76 18.48 -16.41
N ALA A 223 -1.26 19.67 -16.10
CA ALA A 223 -0.43 20.83 -15.81
C ALA A 223 0.29 20.67 -14.46
N LEU A 224 1.56 21.05 -14.42
CA LEU A 224 2.33 21.09 -13.18
C LEU A 224 1.85 22.25 -12.30
N PRO A 225 1.46 22.03 -11.04
CA PRO A 225 1.04 23.11 -10.17
C PRO A 225 2.24 23.98 -9.75
N GLY A 226 2.49 25.09 -10.47
CA GLY A 226 3.55 26.07 -10.12
C GLY A 226 4.99 25.56 -10.32
N PRO A 227 6.01 26.42 -10.06
CA PRO A 227 7.42 26.08 -10.25
C PRO A 227 7.75 24.81 -9.47
N ALA A 228 8.44 23.87 -10.13
CA ALA A 228 8.76 22.55 -9.60
C ALA A 228 9.56 22.67 -8.29
N ALA A 229 8.86 22.69 -7.16
CA ALA A 229 9.43 22.07 -5.98
C ALA A 229 9.51 20.60 -6.35
N SER A 230 10.73 20.09 -6.57
CA SER A 230 10.91 18.64 -6.55
C SER A 230 10.14 18.15 -5.32
N PRO A 231 9.20 17.20 -5.47
CA PRO A 231 8.52 16.60 -4.33
C PRO A 231 9.62 16.30 -3.34
N PRO A 232 9.51 16.73 -2.07
CA PRO A 232 10.63 16.64 -1.14
C PRO A 232 11.14 15.23 -1.26
N LYS A 233 12.36 15.05 -1.82
CA LYS A 233 12.99 13.73 -1.88
C LYS A 233 12.82 13.25 -0.47
N PRO A 234 12.10 12.14 -0.25
CA PRO A 234 11.91 11.72 1.09
C PRO A 234 13.25 11.68 1.78
N GLN A 235 13.43 12.60 2.71
CA GLN A 235 14.56 12.51 3.58
C GLN A 235 14.15 11.38 4.46
N SER A 236 14.65 10.18 4.15
CA SER A 236 14.86 9.15 5.15
C SER A 236 15.54 9.88 6.30
N PRO A 237 14.83 10.18 7.39
CA PRO A 237 15.48 10.69 8.58
C PRO A 237 16.67 9.76 8.87
N ASP A 238 17.80 10.32 9.29
CA ASP A 238 18.89 9.52 9.83
C ASP A 238 18.34 8.83 11.08
N TYR A 239 17.83 7.62 10.87
CA TYR A 239 17.29 6.82 11.95
C TYR A 239 18.50 6.32 12.72
N GLY A 240 18.57 6.69 14.01
CA GLY A 240 19.41 5.92 14.93
C GLY A 240 19.08 4.43 14.80
N ALA A 241 20.04 3.56 15.11
CA ALA A 241 19.82 2.13 15.02
C ALA A 241 18.50 1.74 15.72
N ILE A 242 17.68 0.91 15.06
CA ILE A 242 16.51 0.30 15.71
C ILE A 242 17.03 -0.54 16.86
N VAL A 243 16.92 0.00 18.09
CA VAL A 243 17.45 -0.65 19.29
C VAL A 243 16.42 -1.67 19.78
N GLY A 244 16.83 -2.94 19.84
CA GLY A 244 15.99 -3.99 20.39
C GLY A 244 15.59 -3.69 21.84
N LYS A 245 14.29 -3.74 22.13
CA LYS A 245 13.72 -3.63 23.47
C LYS A 245 12.63 -4.67 23.64
N ASN A 246 12.64 -5.35 24.78
CA ASN A 246 11.50 -6.17 25.20
C ASN A 246 10.52 -5.24 25.89
N VAL A 247 9.33 -5.09 25.31
CA VAL A 247 8.25 -4.24 25.85
C VAL A 247 7.00 -5.09 25.95
N TYR A 248 6.30 -4.96 27.07
CA TYR A 248 5.09 -5.71 27.36
C TYR A 248 3.99 -4.71 27.67
N ASP A 249 2.79 -4.99 27.17
CA ASP A 249 1.57 -4.32 27.56
C ASP A 249 0.51 -5.36 27.89
N THR A 250 -0.37 -5.06 28.84
CA THR A 250 -1.43 -5.97 29.28
C THR A 250 -2.77 -5.27 29.15
N VAL A 251 -3.53 -5.66 28.13
CA VAL A 251 -4.92 -5.22 27.97
C VAL A 251 -5.80 -6.25 28.67
N ALA A 252 -6.45 -5.87 29.77
CA ALA A 252 -7.13 -6.79 30.70
C ALA A 252 -8.32 -7.57 30.12
N THR A 253 -8.72 -7.31 28.87
CA THR A 253 -9.96 -7.81 28.24
C THR A 253 -9.75 -8.81 27.10
N VAL A 254 -8.51 -9.19 26.77
CA VAL A 254 -8.23 -10.09 25.63
C VAL A 254 -8.01 -11.54 26.08
N LYS A 255 -8.54 -12.50 25.33
CA LYS A 255 -8.35 -13.95 25.57
C LYS A 255 -7.05 -14.51 24.96
N SER A 256 -6.40 -13.72 24.12
CA SER A 256 -5.24 -14.11 23.33
C SER A 256 -4.05 -13.22 23.67
N THR A 257 -2.85 -13.79 23.63
CA THR A 257 -1.59 -13.07 23.75
C THR A 257 -0.94 -12.98 22.38
N TYR A 258 -0.54 -11.78 21.98
CA TYR A 258 0.20 -11.50 20.76
C TYR A 258 1.67 -11.33 21.10
N VAL A 259 2.54 -12.14 20.51
CA VAL A 259 3.99 -12.03 20.66
C VAL A 259 4.56 -11.69 19.29
N LYS A 260 5.29 -10.58 19.21
CA LYS A 260 5.94 -10.13 17.97
C LYS A 260 7.43 -9.94 18.18
N LEU A 261 8.21 -10.49 17.26
CA LEU A 261 9.65 -10.33 17.21
C LEU A 261 10.03 -9.75 15.85
N SER A 262 10.90 -8.75 15.85
CA SER A 262 11.51 -8.23 14.63
C SER A 262 13.02 -8.43 14.70
N LEU A 263 13.63 -8.91 13.62
CA LEU A 263 15.08 -9.05 13.46
C LEU A 263 15.58 -8.33 12.20
N PRO A 264 16.82 -7.77 12.18
CA PRO A 264 17.36 -7.18 10.95
C PRO A 264 17.43 -8.22 9.83
N ALA A 265 17.10 -7.80 8.61
CA ALA A 265 17.20 -8.63 7.41
C ALA A 265 17.94 -7.88 6.30
N PRO A 266 18.55 -8.60 5.33
CA PRO A 266 19.14 -7.97 4.15
C PRO A 266 18.12 -7.13 3.38
N ARG A 267 18.54 -5.98 2.86
CA ARG A 267 17.70 -5.13 2.01
C ARG A 267 17.49 -5.79 0.66
N TRP A 268 16.42 -5.41 -0.05
CA TRP A 268 16.08 -5.97 -1.37
C TRP A 268 17.19 -5.93 -2.43
N ASN A 269 18.14 -5.00 -2.29
CA ASN A 269 19.27 -4.83 -3.18
C ASN A 269 20.58 -5.45 -2.66
N ASP A 270 20.55 -6.10 -1.49
CA ASP A 270 21.69 -6.83 -0.95
C ASP A 270 21.79 -8.23 -1.60
N PRO A 271 23.00 -8.78 -1.81
CA PRO A 271 23.17 -10.09 -2.43
C PRO A 271 22.54 -11.23 -1.62
N ASP A 272 22.40 -11.04 -0.30
CA ASP A 272 21.83 -12.03 0.61
C ASP A 272 20.29 -11.97 0.67
N TYR A 273 19.63 -11.02 0.00
CA TYR A 273 18.17 -10.88 0.05
C TYR A 273 17.45 -12.14 -0.43
N LEU A 274 17.79 -12.65 -1.62
CA LEU A 274 17.11 -13.82 -2.18
C LEU A 274 17.36 -15.10 -1.35
N PRO A 275 18.59 -15.42 -0.92
CA PRO A 275 18.81 -16.49 0.04
C PRO A 275 18.00 -16.33 1.34
N PHE A 276 17.90 -15.11 1.87
CA PHE A 276 17.15 -14.83 3.09
C PHE A 276 15.63 -14.96 2.88
N ASP A 277 15.10 -14.49 1.75
CA ASP A 277 13.69 -14.66 1.39
C ASP A 277 13.31 -16.15 1.26
N LEU A 278 14.17 -16.98 0.67
CA LEU A 278 13.98 -18.43 0.65
C LEU A 278 13.94 -19.05 2.06
N LEU A 279 14.79 -18.58 2.98
CA LEU A 279 14.74 -18.98 4.38
C LEU A 279 13.40 -18.60 5.02
N VAL A 280 12.92 -17.37 4.81
CA VAL A 280 11.62 -16.91 5.31
C VAL A 280 10.49 -17.76 4.78
N GLN A 281 10.46 -18.03 3.47
CA GLN A 281 9.48 -18.91 2.84
C GLN A 281 9.53 -20.31 3.46
N TYR A 282 10.72 -20.91 3.60
CA TYR A 282 10.88 -22.22 4.24
C TYR A 282 10.35 -22.25 5.68
N LEU A 283 10.64 -21.22 6.47
CA LEU A 283 10.13 -21.10 7.83
C LEU A 283 8.62 -20.88 7.88
N ASN A 284 7.99 -20.39 6.81
CA ASN A 284 6.54 -20.20 6.76
C ASN A 284 5.77 -21.42 6.21
N LEU A 285 6.45 -22.49 5.78
CA LEU A 285 5.79 -23.73 5.31
C LEU A 285 5.19 -24.51 6.48
N ASP A 286 3.90 -24.81 6.46
CA ASP A 286 3.19 -25.38 7.62
C ASP A 286 3.75 -26.73 8.09
N GLU A 287 3.90 -27.69 7.18
CA GLU A 287 4.25 -29.08 7.56
C GLU A 287 5.74 -29.29 7.84
N ILE A 288 6.62 -28.49 7.24
CA ILE A 288 8.07 -28.73 7.27
C ILE A 288 8.87 -27.63 7.96
N SER A 289 8.24 -26.52 8.33
CA SER A 289 8.92 -25.47 9.08
C SER A 289 9.27 -25.96 10.48
N PRO A 290 10.55 -25.96 10.87
CA PRO A 290 10.95 -26.35 12.22
C PRO A 290 10.36 -25.43 13.28
N LEU A 291 10.18 -24.13 12.96
CA LEU A 291 9.60 -23.18 13.89
C LEU A 291 8.09 -23.41 14.08
N LYS A 292 7.33 -23.59 12.98
CA LYS A 292 5.90 -23.87 13.07
C LYS A 292 5.65 -25.22 13.75
N GLN A 293 6.41 -26.25 13.41
CA GLN A 293 6.30 -27.56 14.08
C GLN A 293 6.60 -27.47 15.58
N ALA A 294 7.58 -26.69 16.00
CA ALA A 294 7.88 -26.51 17.43
C ALA A 294 6.75 -25.79 18.20
N LEU A 295 6.03 -24.87 17.56
CA LEU A 295 5.03 -24.02 18.23
C LEU A 295 3.59 -24.51 18.08
N LEU A 296 3.25 -25.15 16.96
CA LEU A 296 1.89 -25.52 16.58
C LEU A 296 1.58 -27.02 16.73
N SER A 297 2.59 -27.87 16.88
CA SER A 297 2.40 -29.33 16.94
C SER A 297 2.33 -29.88 18.38
N GLY A 298 1.92 -31.15 18.49
CA GLY A 298 1.78 -31.88 19.74
C GLY A 298 0.41 -31.74 20.40
N ASP A 299 0.17 -32.51 21.47
CA ASP A 299 -1.14 -32.57 22.16
C ASP A 299 -1.52 -31.24 22.84
N LYS A 300 -0.55 -30.36 23.06
CA LYS A 300 -0.68 -29.07 23.75
C LYS A 300 0.16 -28.01 23.05
N PRO A 301 -0.26 -27.50 21.88
CA PRO A 301 0.51 -26.52 21.12
C PRO A 301 0.76 -25.25 21.94
N MET A 302 1.89 -24.60 21.71
CA MET A 302 2.31 -23.37 22.40
C MET A 302 1.68 -22.12 21.79
N ALA A 303 1.35 -22.19 20.50
CA ALA A 303 0.69 -21.14 19.73
C ALA A 303 -0.50 -21.70 18.96
N THR A 304 -1.40 -20.83 18.55
CA THR A 304 -2.49 -21.15 17.63
C THR A 304 -2.19 -20.67 16.21
N GLU A 305 -1.34 -19.66 16.08
CA GLU A 305 -0.92 -19.12 14.79
C GLU A 305 0.52 -18.64 14.88
N VAL A 306 1.29 -18.87 13.82
CA VAL A 306 2.64 -18.34 13.63
C VAL A 306 2.73 -17.84 12.20
N ASP A 307 2.98 -16.55 12.03
CA ASP A 307 3.27 -15.92 10.75
C ASP A 307 4.70 -15.40 10.74
N ILE A 308 5.36 -15.55 9.59
CA ILE A 308 6.73 -15.12 9.38
C ILE A 308 6.77 -14.36 8.07
N SER A 309 7.20 -13.11 8.12
CA SER A 309 7.22 -12.23 6.97
C SER A 309 8.52 -11.45 6.88
N LEU A 310 8.87 -11.06 5.65
CA LEU A 310 9.98 -10.17 5.35
C LEU A 310 9.41 -8.79 4.99
N SER A 311 9.43 -7.88 5.96
CA SER A 311 9.06 -6.48 5.73
C SER A 311 10.20 -5.75 5.05
N THR A 312 9.95 -5.19 3.86
CA THR A 312 10.97 -4.47 3.08
C THR A 312 10.53 -3.03 2.87
N TYR A 313 11.42 -2.11 3.23
CA TYR A 313 11.28 -0.68 3.01
C TYR A 313 12.49 -0.16 2.22
N ALA A 314 12.42 1.09 1.75
CA ALA A 314 13.53 1.66 0.98
C ALA A 314 14.85 1.71 1.78
N GLU A 315 14.77 1.94 3.10
CA GLU A 315 15.91 2.16 4.00
C GLU A 315 16.42 0.88 4.66
N PHE A 316 15.53 -0.08 4.95
CA PHE A 316 15.85 -1.29 5.72
C PHE A 316 14.87 -2.43 5.41
N SER A 317 15.27 -3.65 5.76
CA SER A 317 14.39 -4.81 5.78
C SER A 317 14.42 -5.49 7.15
N ARG A 318 13.31 -6.15 7.50
CA ARG A 318 13.07 -6.81 8.79
C ARG A 318 12.46 -8.19 8.57
N LEU A 319 12.95 -9.17 9.32
CA LEU A 319 12.24 -10.42 9.55
C LEU A 319 11.29 -10.21 10.72
N ASP A 320 9.99 -10.30 10.45
CA ASP A 320 8.96 -10.20 11.48
C ASP A 320 8.35 -11.58 11.73
N ILE A 321 8.30 -11.97 13.01
CA ILE A 321 7.68 -13.21 13.48
C ILE A 321 6.53 -12.82 14.39
N SER A 322 5.31 -13.17 14.00
CA SER A 322 4.09 -12.95 14.77
C SER A 322 3.58 -14.29 15.30
N VAL A 323 3.31 -14.35 16.60
CA VAL A 323 2.79 -15.54 17.27
C VAL A 323 1.53 -15.16 18.03
N LEU A 324 0.45 -15.88 17.77
CA LEU A 324 -0.79 -15.79 18.53
C LEU A 324 -0.90 -17.01 19.44
N THR A 325 -1.22 -16.79 20.71
CA THR A 325 -1.49 -17.88 21.66
C THR A 325 -2.73 -17.61 22.49
N ASN A 326 -3.49 -18.66 22.76
CA ASN A 326 -4.77 -18.60 23.48
C ASN A 326 -4.63 -19.23 24.87
N ASP A 327 -3.78 -18.70 25.76
CA ASP A 327 -3.81 -19.02 27.20
C ASP A 327 -2.89 -18.10 28.03
N PRO A 328 -3.41 -17.22 28.91
CA PRO A 328 -2.57 -16.49 29.86
C PRO A 328 -2.11 -17.34 31.06
N ALA A 329 -2.59 -18.59 31.23
CA ALA A 329 -2.35 -19.40 32.44
C ALA A 329 -1.07 -20.26 32.43
N ARG A 330 -0.15 -20.10 31.47
CA ARG A 330 1.13 -20.80 31.44
C ARG A 330 2.32 -19.87 31.67
N ARG A 331 2.32 -19.14 32.79
CA ARG A 331 3.57 -18.73 33.44
C ARG A 331 4.04 -19.92 34.29
N GLY A 332 4.83 -20.80 33.68
CA GLY A 332 5.60 -21.82 34.39
C GLY A 332 6.87 -21.21 34.96
#